data_AF-A0A7S3BP93-F1
#
_entry.id   AF-A0A7S3BP93-F1
#
_cell.length_a   1.000
_cell.length_b   1.000
_cell.length_c   1.000
_cell.angle_alpha   90.00
_cell.angle_beta   90.00
_cell.angle_gamma   90.00
#
_symmetry.space_group_name_H-M   'P 1'
#
loop_
_entity.id
_entity.type
_entity.pdbx_description
1 polymer ?
#
loop_
_entity_poly.entity_id
_entity_poly.type
_entity_poly.pdbx_seq_one_letter_code
_entity_poly.pdbx_strand_id
1 'polypeptide(L)'
;KMLREEGSEDDALRFNASFESGNLAEVRLVCVSPLEYDLHIRPDTLNARHRVWFFFSVSNVRRTQKVIFNIIGYSKVKSLFRDGMAPCVSSTRRPFWERMPQASVYYYRSPRHDRQYVLSFPFCFEKPDETYFFAYSYPYTYSYLQRYLHSLDVKQLPFY
;
A
#
# COMPACT_ATOMS: atom_id res chain seq x y z
N LYS A 1 -18.24 36.60 -8.49
CA LYS A 1 -17.34 36.59 -7.31
C LYS A 1 -17.74 35.37 -6.49
N MET A 2 -16.83 34.39 -6.31
CA MET A 2 -16.73 33.32 -5.30
C MET A 2 -18.05 32.63 -4.85
N LEU A 3 -18.09 31.29 -4.79
CA LEU A 3 -17.48 30.54 -3.69
C LEU A 3 -16.64 29.35 -4.21
N ARG A 4 -15.36 29.37 -3.83
CA ARG A 4 -14.52 28.17 -3.75
C ARG A 4 -15.05 27.35 -2.58
N GLU A 5 -15.37 26.08 -2.80
CA GLU A 5 -15.46 25.14 -1.69
C GLU A 5 -14.05 24.94 -1.15
N GLU A 6 -13.80 25.53 0.01
CA GLU A 6 -12.64 25.21 0.83
C GLU A 6 -12.81 23.77 1.34
N GLY A 7 -12.12 22.82 0.71
CA GLY A 7 -12.00 21.47 1.26
C GLY A 7 -11.28 21.56 2.59
N SER A 8 -11.98 21.28 3.69
CA SER A 8 -11.41 21.17 5.02
C SER A 8 -10.32 20.09 5.05
N GLU A 9 -9.22 20.28 5.78
CA GLU A 9 -8.17 19.27 5.99
C GLU A 9 -8.71 17.92 6.47
N ASP A 10 -9.91 17.92 7.06
CA ASP A 10 -10.62 16.73 7.52
C ASP A 10 -11.09 15.80 6.39
N ASP A 11 -10.98 16.25 5.13
CA ASP A 11 -11.47 15.51 3.97
C ASP A 11 -10.40 14.70 3.22
N ALA A 12 -9.15 14.80 3.66
CA ALA A 12 -8.04 14.08 3.05
C ALA A 12 -8.00 12.61 3.51
N LEU A 13 -7.52 11.74 2.63
CA LEU A 13 -7.24 10.35 2.99
C LEU A 13 -6.18 10.27 4.09
N ARG A 14 -6.40 9.39 5.07
CA ARG A 14 -5.50 9.22 6.21
C ARG A 14 -4.67 7.95 6.02
N PHE A 15 -3.36 8.11 5.87
CA PHE A 15 -2.40 7.03 5.68
C PHE A 15 -1.75 6.64 7.01
N ASN A 16 -1.58 5.35 7.23
CA ASN A 16 -0.90 4.84 8.42
C ASN A 16 -0.06 3.61 8.05
N ALA A 17 1.18 3.55 8.56
CA ALA A 17 2.08 2.39 8.45
C ALA A 17 2.74 2.05 9.81
N SER A 18 2.21 2.57 10.92
CA SER A 18 2.70 2.37 12.29
C SER A 18 2.07 1.13 12.92
N PHE A 19 2.28 -0.01 12.27
CA PHE A 19 1.83 -1.32 12.73
C PHE A 19 2.83 -2.38 12.32
N GLU A 20 2.59 -3.61 12.76
CA GLU A 20 3.48 -4.74 12.52
C GLU A 20 3.73 -4.97 11.01
N SER A 21 5.01 -5.04 10.62
CA SER A 21 5.44 -5.14 9.22
C SER A 21 5.06 -3.94 8.33
N GLY A 22 4.50 -2.86 8.90
CA GLY A 22 4.16 -1.64 8.18
C GLY A 22 5.40 -0.93 7.63
N ASN A 23 5.29 -0.41 6.40
CA ASN A 23 6.35 0.34 5.76
C ASN A 23 5.83 1.42 4.80
N LEU A 24 6.06 2.67 5.18
CA LEU A 24 5.84 3.89 4.39
C LEU A 24 6.69 5.00 5.01
N ALA A 25 7.37 5.81 4.20
CA ALA A 25 8.18 6.93 4.70
C ALA A 25 7.44 8.26 4.63
N GLU A 26 6.86 8.56 3.47
CA GLU A 26 6.24 9.85 3.20
C GLU A 26 5.09 9.69 2.21
N VAL A 27 4.05 10.51 2.37
CA VAL A 27 2.92 10.60 1.46
C VAL A 27 2.80 12.05 1.00
N ARG A 28 2.77 12.27 -0.31
CA ARG A 28 2.59 13.58 -0.92
C ARG A 28 1.37 13.56 -1.82
N LEU A 29 0.49 14.54 -1.66
CA LEU A 29 -0.57 14.78 -2.62
C LEU A 29 0.02 15.44 -3.87
N VAL A 30 -0.30 14.94 -5.05
CA VAL A 30 0.15 15.56 -6.30
C VAL A 30 -0.66 16.85 -6.54
N CYS A 31 -0.02 18.02 -6.50
CA CYS A 31 -0.69 19.32 -6.57
C CYS A 31 -1.59 19.53 -7.81
N VAL A 32 -1.34 18.77 -8.88
CA VAL A 32 -2.06 18.86 -10.15
C VAL A 32 -3.33 17.99 -10.16
N SER A 33 -3.43 17.00 -9.27
CA SER A 33 -4.54 16.04 -9.23
C SER A 33 -4.93 15.74 -7.76
N PRO A 34 -6.13 16.16 -7.31
CA PRO A 34 -6.55 16.01 -5.92
C PRO A 34 -6.80 14.56 -5.47
N LEU A 35 -6.63 13.59 -6.37
CA LEU A 35 -6.88 12.17 -6.16
C LEU A 35 -5.67 11.30 -6.53
N GLU A 36 -4.48 11.90 -6.64
CA GLU A 36 -3.23 11.20 -6.95
C GLU A 36 -2.23 11.42 -5.82
N TYR A 37 -1.69 10.32 -5.29
CA TYR A 37 -0.79 10.33 -4.14
C TYR A 37 0.53 9.66 -4.48
N ASP A 38 1.59 10.39 -4.22
CA ASP A 38 2.97 9.94 -4.31
C ASP A 38 3.40 9.37 -2.96
N LEU A 39 3.74 8.09 -2.95
CA LEU A 39 4.04 7.29 -1.77
C LEU A 39 5.51 6.87 -1.80
N HIS A 40 6.28 7.34 -0.83
CA HIS A 40 7.69 6.99 -0.71
C HIS A 40 7.88 5.80 0.24
N ILE A 41 8.62 4.80 -0.23
CA ILE A 41 9.01 3.64 0.59
C ILE A 41 10.19 4.03 1.49
N ARG A 42 10.09 3.69 2.79
CA ARG A 42 11.22 3.80 3.71
C ARG A 42 12.27 2.73 3.36
N PRO A 43 13.56 3.09 3.26
CA PRO A 43 14.62 2.11 3.02
C PRO A 43 14.76 1.11 4.17
N ASP A 44 15.37 -0.03 3.87
CA ASP A 44 15.68 -1.05 4.87
C ASP A 44 16.65 -0.49 5.92
N THR A 45 16.47 -0.90 7.19
CA THR A 45 17.20 -0.38 8.37
C THR A 45 18.72 -0.41 8.20
N LEU A 46 19.26 -1.46 7.57
CA LEU A 46 20.69 -1.65 7.36
C LEU A 46 21.11 -1.44 5.89
N ASN A 47 20.20 -0.99 5.03
CA ASN A 47 20.51 -0.77 3.63
C ASN A 47 19.66 0.36 3.01
N ALA A 48 20.23 1.57 3.03
CA ALA A 48 19.61 2.78 2.48
C ALA A 48 19.24 2.68 0.97
N ARG A 49 19.85 1.75 0.24
CA ARG A 49 19.65 1.58 -1.21
C ARG A 49 18.46 0.66 -1.55
N HIS A 50 18.09 -0.25 -0.64
CA HIS A 50 17.01 -1.19 -0.89
C HIS A 50 15.67 -0.64 -0.39
N ARG A 51 14.71 -0.57 -1.33
CA ARG A 51 13.36 -0.03 -1.15
C ARG A 51 12.42 -0.86 -2.00
N VAL A 52 11.79 -1.85 -1.40
CA VAL A 52 10.95 -2.82 -2.14
C VAL A 52 9.61 -3.02 -1.43
N TRP A 53 9.66 -3.37 -0.15
CA TRP A 53 8.48 -3.66 0.64
C TRP A 53 7.70 -2.38 0.97
N PHE A 54 6.40 -2.38 0.69
CA PHE A 54 5.47 -1.41 1.24
C PHE A 54 4.33 -2.17 1.91
N PHE A 55 3.87 -1.62 3.02
CA PHE A 55 2.67 -2.09 3.70
C PHE A 55 2.07 -0.93 4.47
N PHE A 56 0.91 -0.46 4.05
CA PHE A 56 0.24 0.67 4.65
C PHE A 56 -1.27 0.48 4.66
N SER A 57 -1.93 1.29 5.47
CA SER A 57 -3.37 1.37 5.57
C SER A 57 -3.86 2.77 5.18
N VAL A 58 -5.07 2.81 4.63
CA VAL A 58 -5.76 4.03 4.22
C VAL A 58 -7.14 4.02 4.89
N SER A 59 -7.45 5.13 5.54
CA SER A 59 -8.72 5.39 6.22
C SER A 59 -9.26 6.77 5.83
N ASN A 60 -10.42 7.14 6.34
CA ASN A 60 -11.14 8.36 5.93
C ASN A 60 -11.49 8.35 4.43
N VAL A 61 -11.89 7.18 3.91
CA VAL A 61 -12.21 6.99 2.50
C VAL A 61 -13.65 7.39 2.21
N ARG A 62 -13.95 7.77 0.98
CA ARG A 62 -15.32 8.05 0.54
C ARG A 62 -15.85 6.98 -0.40
N ARG A 63 -17.17 6.77 -0.37
CA ARG A 63 -17.85 5.85 -1.29
C ARG A 63 -17.55 6.27 -2.73
N THR A 64 -17.21 5.30 -3.58
CA THR A 64 -16.91 5.47 -5.01
C THR A 64 -15.75 6.43 -5.32
N GLN A 65 -14.94 6.79 -4.31
CA GLN A 65 -13.78 7.62 -4.53
C GLN A 65 -12.70 6.81 -5.23
N LYS A 66 -12.26 7.31 -6.39
CA LYS A 66 -11.17 6.73 -7.17
C LYS A 66 -9.90 7.50 -6.88
N VAL A 67 -8.86 6.78 -6.50
CA VAL A 67 -7.56 7.36 -6.15
C VAL A 67 -6.46 6.59 -6.87
N ILE A 68 -5.42 7.31 -7.28
CA ILE A 68 -4.22 6.73 -7.90
C ILE A 68 -3.10 6.77 -6.87
N PHE A 69 -2.50 5.61 -6.61
CA PHE A 69 -1.33 5.49 -5.76
C PHE A 69 -0.09 5.29 -6.62
N ASN A 70 0.89 6.18 -6.47
CA ASN A 70 2.19 6.12 -7.13
C ASN A 70 3.26 5.77 -6.10
N ILE A 71 3.77 4.55 -6.13
CA ILE A 71 4.88 4.13 -5.29
C ILE A 71 6.19 4.58 -5.95
N ILE A 72 6.90 5.48 -5.28
CA ILE A 72 8.13 6.12 -5.76
C ILE A 72 9.34 5.64 -4.97
N GLY A 73 10.50 5.67 -5.62
CA GLY A 73 11.78 5.31 -5.00
C GLY A 73 11.97 3.79 -4.89
N TYR A 74 11.23 3.02 -5.68
CA TYR A 74 11.37 1.57 -5.76
C TYR A 74 12.73 1.17 -6.36
N SER A 75 13.49 0.33 -5.67
CA SER A 75 14.91 0.10 -5.98
C SER A 75 15.18 -0.90 -7.11
N LYS A 76 14.16 -1.60 -7.62
CA LYS A 76 14.34 -2.68 -8.62
C LYS A 76 14.01 -2.21 -10.03
N VAL A 77 15.04 -1.99 -10.86
CA VAL A 77 14.87 -1.63 -12.29
C VAL A 77 14.03 -2.64 -13.06
N LYS A 78 14.30 -3.94 -12.87
CA LYS A 78 13.48 -5.04 -13.39
C LYS A 78 12.55 -5.52 -12.27
N SER A 79 11.30 -5.12 -12.34
CA SER A 79 10.29 -5.45 -11.34
C SER A 79 9.37 -6.53 -11.85
N LEU A 80 9.00 -7.48 -10.98
CA LEU A 80 7.97 -8.49 -11.26
C LEU A 80 6.60 -7.86 -11.56
N PHE A 81 6.38 -6.60 -11.16
CA PHE A 81 5.19 -5.84 -11.56
C PHE A 81 5.09 -5.64 -13.09
N ARG A 82 6.18 -5.82 -13.86
CA ARG A 82 6.11 -5.90 -15.34
C ARG A 82 5.66 -7.27 -15.82
N ASP A 83 5.98 -8.30 -15.06
CA ASP A 83 5.79 -9.71 -15.42
C ASP A 83 4.53 -10.29 -14.74
N GLY A 84 3.59 -9.44 -14.37
CA GLY A 84 2.26 -9.81 -13.90
C GLY A 84 2.04 -9.91 -12.41
N MET A 85 3.02 -9.50 -11.60
CA MET A 85 2.76 -9.26 -10.17
C MET A 85 1.79 -8.08 -9.99
N ALA A 86 0.96 -8.14 -8.94
CA ALA A 86 0.08 -7.07 -8.53
C ALA A 86 0.11 -6.90 -7.00
N PRO A 87 -0.09 -5.71 -6.43
CA PRO A 87 -0.19 -5.52 -4.98
C PRO A 87 -1.33 -6.35 -4.38
N CYS A 88 -1.23 -6.66 -3.09
CA CYS A 88 -2.32 -7.25 -2.33
C CYS A 88 -3.13 -6.16 -1.63
N VAL A 89 -4.45 -6.33 -1.60
CA VAL A 89 -5.39 -5.48 -0.87
C VAL A 89 -6.18 -6.33 0.14
N SER A 90 -6.51 -5.73 1.27
CA SER A 90 -7.44 -6.27 2.26
C SER A 90 -8.23 -5.12 2.89
N SER A 91 -9.36 -5.40 3.54
CA SER A 91 -10.11 -4.38 4.29
C SER A 91 -10.58 -4.91 5.63
N THR A 92 -10.93 -4.00 6.53
CA THR A 92 -11.51 -4.34 7.84
C THR A 92 -12.77 -5.23 7.76
N ARG A 93 -13.61 -5.08 6.72
CA ARG A 93 -14.80 -5.94 6.53
C ARG A 93 -14.52 -7.17 5.67
N ARG A 94 -13.48 -7.13 4.83
CA ARG A 94 -12.99 -8.27 4.03
C ARG A 94 -11.54 -8.57 4.46
N PRO A 95 -11.34 -9.22 5.63
CA PRO A 95 -10.02 -9.45 6.21
C PRO A 95 -9.25 -10.59 5.52
N PHE A 96 -9.54 -10.85 4.25
CA PHE A 96 -8.76 -11.71 3.38
C PHE A 96 -7.90 -10.84 2.47
N TRP A 97 -6.76 -11.39 2.07
CA TRP A 97 -5.85 -10.72 1.14
C TRP A 97 -6.17 -11.19 -0.27
N GLU A 98 -6.35 -10.24 -1.17
CA GLU A 98 -6.56 -10.50 -2.60
C GLU A 98 -5.57 -9.70 -3.44
N ARG A 99 -5.13 -10.27 -4.56
CA ARG A 99 -4.31 -9.55 -5.53
C ARG A 99 -5.19 -8.60 -6.32
N MET A 100 -4.71 -7.37 -6.53
CA MET A 100 -5.35 -6.44 -7.45
C MET A 100 -5.33 -7.00 -8.89
N PRO A 101 -6.31 -6.62 -9.73
CA PRO A 101 -6.29 -7.00 -11.14
C PRO A 101 -5.00 -6.51 -11.82
N GLN A 102 -4.25 -7.41 -12.45
CA GLN A 102 -3.00 -7.07 -13.14
C GLN A 102 -3.17 -5.93 -14.15
N ALA A 103 -4.31 -5.87 -14.84
CA ALA A 103 -4.63 -4.82 -15.81
C ALA A 103 -4.68 -3.40 -15.21
N SER A 104 -4.80 -3.28 -13.88
CA SER A 104 -4.82 -2.01 -13.16
C SER A 104 -3.44 -1.63 -12.60
N VAL A 105 -2.41 -2.42 -12.82
CA VAL A 105 -1.07 -2.17 -12.27
C VAL A 105 -0.13 -1.74 -13.37
N TYR A 106 0.48 -0.56 -13.19
CA TYR A 106 1.37 0.04 -14.18
C TYR A 106 2.76 0.23 -13.57
N TYR A 107 3.79 -0.27 -14.26
CA TYR A 107 5.18 -0.08 -13.83
C TYR A 107 6.03 0.53 -14.94
N TYR A 108 6.30 1.82 -14.84
CA TYR A 108 6.89 2.61 -15.92
C TYR A 108 7.92 3.62 -15.41
N ARG A 109 8.68 4.21 -16.34
CA ARG A 109 9.67 5.24 -16.04
C ARG A 109 9.00 6.61 -16.19
N SER A 110 8.88 7.35 -15.09
CA SER A 110 8.13 8.61 -15.09
C SER A 110 9.06 9.82 -15.29
N PRO A 111 8.80 10.70 -16.28
CA PRO A 111 9.54 11.96 -16.42
C PRO A 111 9.33 12.93 -15.24
N ARG A 112 8.20 12.83 -14.54
CA ARG A 112 7.85 13.74 -13.41
C ARG A 112 8.65 13.45 -12.14
N HIS A 113 9.14 12.22 -11.99
CA HIS A 113 9.91 11.79 -10.81
C HIS A 113 11.36 11.52 -11.20
N ASP A 114 12.00 12.46 -11.90
CA ASP A 114 13.41 12.39 -12.31
C ASP A 114 13.80 11.08 -13.01
N ARG A 115 12.93 10.62 -13.92
CA ARG A 115 13.10 9.35 -14.66
C ARG A 115 13.28 8.13 -13.75
N GLN A 116 12.79 8.17 -12.52
CA GLN A 116 12.68 7.01 -11.65
C GLN A 116 11.57 6.08 -12.13
N TYR A 117 11.66 4.83 -11.73
CA TYR A 117 10.57 3.88 -11.92
C TYR A 117 9.49 4.10 -10.88
N VAL A 118 8.24 4.08 -11.35
CA VAL A 118 7.05 4.26 -10.53
C VAL A 118 6.13 3.08 -10.75
N LEU A 119 5.62 2.55 -9.64
CA LEU A 119 4.52 1.60 -9.63
C LEU A 119 3.24 2.38 -9.34
N SER A 120 2.36 2.49 -10.32
CA SER A 120 1.09 3.18 -10.22
C SER A 120 -0.06 2.19 -10.27
N PHE A 121 -1.01 2.30 -9.36
CA PHE A 121 -2.24 1.53 -9.39
C PHE A 121 -3.44 2.39 -8.94
N PRO A 122 -4.52 2.46 -9.73
CA PRO A 122 -5.76 3.08 -9.32
C PRO A 122 -6.54 2.13 -8.41
N PHE A 123 -7.22 2.70 -7.43
CA PHE A 123 -8.11 1.97 -6.53
C PHE A 123 -9.42 2.73 -6.35
N CYS A 124 -10.53 2.00 -6.28
CA CYS A 124 -11.85 2.56 -6.05
C CYS A 124 -12.37 2.08 -4.70
N PHE A 125 -12.59 3.00 -3.77
CA PHE A 125 -13.11 2.67 -2.45
C PHE A 125 -14.61 2.36 -2.50
N GLU A 126 -15.00 1.24 -1.90
CA GLU A 126 -16.41 0.81 -1.90
C GLU A 126 -17.18 1.45 -0.75
N LYS A 127 -16.62 1.45 0.47
CA LYS A 127 -17.34 1.86 1.68
C LYS A 127 -16.53 2.86 2.52
N PRO A 128 -17.18 3.92 3.04
CA PRO A 128 -16.49 5.01 3.72
C PRO A 128 -15.95 4.66 5.11
N ASP A 129 -16.58 3.72 5.81
CA ASP A 129 -16.21 3.34 7.19
C ASP A 129 -15.18 2.20 7.24
N GLU A 130 -14.55 1.87 6.12
CA GLU A 130 -13.58 0.78 6.04
C GLU A 130 -12.16 1.32 5.97
N THR A 131 -11.27 0.76 6.79
CA THR A 131 -9.83 0.88 6.56
C THR A 131 -9.39 -0.18 5.56
N TYR A 132 -8.70 0.26 4.52
CA TYR A 132 -8.10 -0.58 3.49
C TYR A 132 -6.61 -0.74 3.76
N PHE A 133 -6.08 -1.92 3.49
CA PHE A 133 -4.68 -2.27 3.66
C PHE A 133 -4.09 -2.64 2.30
N PHE A 134 -2.91 -2.10 1.99
CA PHE A 134 -2.19 -2.36 0.76
C PHE A 134 -0.80 -2.87 1.09
N ALA A 135 -0.41 -3.98 0.47
CA ALA A 135 0.89 -4.60 0.69
C ALA A 135 1.53 -5.03 -0.64
N TYR A 136 2.87 -5.05 -0.66
CA TYR A 136 3.64 -5.56 -1.80
C TYR A 136 3.30 -7.03 -2.10
N SER A 137 3.15 -7.84 -1.06
CA SER A 137 2.74 -9.24 -1.13
C SER A 137 1.92 -9.60 0.11
N TYR A 138 1.42 -10.83 0.18
CA TYR A 138 0.74 -11.37 1.37
C TYR A 138 1.62 -11.17 2.62
N PRO A 139 1.24 -10.28 3.55
CA PRO A 139 2.04 -10.04 4.73
C PRO A 139 1.89 -11.21 5.70
N TYR A 140 3.00 -11.62 6.29
CA TYR A 140 3.04 -12.63 7.33
C TYR A 140 3.70 -12.01 8.55
N THR A 141 2.90 -11.72 9.57
CA THR A 141 3.36 -10.95 10.71
C THR A 141 3.96 -11.86 11.79
N TYR A 142 4.84 -11.31 12.63
CA TYR A 142 5.43 -12.03 13.76
C TYR A 142 4.36 -12.50 14.76
N SER A 143 3.34 -11.70 15.06
CA SER A 143 2.21 -12.11 15.89
C SER A 143 1.47 -13.32 15.29
N TYR A 144 1.32 -13.36 13.96
CA TYR A 144 0.72 -14.50 13.28
C TYR A 144 1.60 -15.76 13.41
N LEU A 145 2.92 -15.61 13.21
CA LEU A 145 3.89 -16.68 13.44
C LEU A 145 3.80 -17.25 14.86
N GLN A 146 3.80 -16.39 15.87
CA GLN A 146 3.73 -16.80 17.27
C GLN A 146 2.46 -17.60 17.58
N ARG A 147 1.30 -17.14 17.09
CA ARG A 147 0.04 -17.90 17.23
C ARG A 147 0.09 -19.24 16.50
N TYR A 148 0.69 -19.27 15.31
CA TYR A 148 0.84 -20.50 14.54
C TYR A 148 1.71 -21.52 15.28
N LEU A 149 2.89 -21.11 15.77
CA LEU A 149 3.79 -21.98 16.55
C LEU A 149 3.12 -22.49 17.82
N HIS A 150 2.48 -21.60 18.58
CA HIS A 150 1.70 -22.00 19.77
C HIS A 150 0.63 -23.06 19.43
N SER A 151 -0.06 -22.92 18.30
CA SER A 151 -1.05 -23.90 17.85
C SER A 151 -0.45 -25.26 17.48
N LEU A 152 0.83 -25.30 17.09
CA LEU A 152 1.56 -26.55 16.85
C LEU A 152 2.02 -27.19 18.15
N ASP A 153 2.55 -26.39 19.08
CA ASP A 153 3.00 -26.87 20.39
C ASP A 153 1.85 -27.50 21.17
N VAL A 154 0.66 -26.88 21.14
CA VAL A 154 -0.56 -27.41 21.77
C VAL A 154 -0.98 -28.76 21.19
N LYS A 155 -0.68 -29.04 19.92
CA LYS A 155 -1.05 -30.32 19.28
C LYS A 155 -0.19 -31.49 19.77
N GLN A 156 0.93 -31.24 20.46
CA GLN A 156 1.85 -32.27 20.96
C GLN A 156 2.12 -33.36 19.91
N LEU A 157 2.36 -32.95 18.65
CA LEU A 157 2.57 -33.90 17.57
C LEU A 157 3.78 -34.78 17.93
N PRO A 158 3.67 -36.12 17.84
CA PRO A 158 4.80 -36.98 18.08
C PRO A 158 5.91 -36.59 17.11
N PHE A 159 7.10 -36.33 17.65
CA PHE A 159 8.29 -36.17 16.83
C PHE A 159 8.45 -37.44 15.97
N TYR A 160 8.82 -37.27 14.70
CA TYR A 160 9.27 -38.39 13.88
C TYR A 160 10.52 -39.02 14.49
#